data_AF-A0A0N0CGA7-F1
#
_entry.id   AF-A0A0N0CGA7-F1
#
_cell.length_a   1.000
_cell.length_b   1.000
_cell.length_c   1.000
_cell.angle_alpha   90.00
_cell.angle_beta   90.00
_cell.angle_gamma   90.00
#
_symmetry.space_group_name_H-M   'P 1'
#
loop_
_entity.id
_entity.type
_entity.pdbx_description
1 polymer ?
#
loop_
_entity_poly.entity_id
_entity_poly.type
_entity_poly.pdbx_seq_one_letter_code
_entity_poly.pdbx_strand_id
1 'polypeptide(L)'
;MPRFNAYEKSLNDFSDEILIVCKNCRQKAMAKQKDKCLQIICENCGYNKRLSDVFNFPNYELWLKTELNEGKLWAYNLNHLEFIEKHIAATLRERNLERLSNISIGSRLPKWMTAKNNRAKLLKAIAKLKIK
;
A
#
# COMPACT_ATOMS: atom_id res chain seq x y z
N MET A 1 3.72 20.49 16.01
CA MET A 1 3.11 19.59 15.00
C MET A 1 4.16 18.57 14.59
N PRO A 2 3.89 17.26 14.65
CA PRO A 2 4.90 16.27 14.36
C PRO A 2 5.24 16.32 12.87
N ARG A 3 6.54 16.45 12.56
CA ARG A 3 7.06 16.38 11.21
C ARG A 3 6.95 14.94 10.73
N PHE A 4 6.37 14.70 9.57
CA PHE A 4 6.24 13.35 9.00
C PHE A 4 7.36 13.11 7.98
N ASN A 5 8.21 12.11 8.24
CA ASN A 5 9.32 11.74 7.38
C ASN A 5 8.96 10.55 6.49
N ALA A 6 8.60 10.82 5.23
CA ALA A 6 8.28 9.76 4.27
C ALA A 6 9.50 9.03 3.69
N TYR A 7 10.72 9.45 4.04
CA TYR A 7 11.96 8.87 3.52
C TYR A 7 12.48 7.72 4.39
N GLU A 8 11.88 7.48 5.56
CA GLU A 8 12.32 6.46 6.50
C GLU A 8 11.88 5.03 6.12
N LYS A 9 10.77 4.89 5.37
CA LYS A 9 10.18 3.60 5.00
C LYS A 9 10.22 3.35 3.50
N SER A 10 10.39 2.09 3.15
CA SER A 10 10.33 1.51 1.82
C SER A 10 9.07 0.64 1.66
N LEU A 11 8.86 0.07 0.47
CA LEU A 11 7.77 -0.88 0.24
C LEU A 11 7.93 -2.20 1.01
N ASN A 12 9.17 -2.60 1.31
CA ASN A 12 9.45 -3.86 2.03
C ASN A 12 8.96 -3.82 3.47
N ASP A 13 8.89 -2.63 4.08
CA ASP A 13 8.37 -2.43 5.44
C ASP A 13 6.86 -2.71 5.55
N PHE A 14 6.19 -2.96 4.42
CA PHE A 14 4.75 -3.24 4.35
C PHE A 14 4.44 -4.53 3.58
N SER A 15 5.45 -5.32 3.20
CA SER A 15 5.24 -6.51 2.35
C SER A 15 4.92 -7.79 3.12
N ASP A 16 5.03 -7.79 4.46
CA ASP A 16 4.75 -8.97 5.28
C ASP A 16 3.31 -9.45 5.15
N GLU A 17 2.38 -8.50 5.04
CA GLU A 17 0.94 -8.75 4.92
C GLU A 17 0.37 -7.90 3.79
N ILE A 18 -0.18 -8.56 2.77
CA ILE A 18 -0.71 -7.93 1.57
C ILE A 18 -2.18 -8.29 1.43
N LEU A 19 -3.04 -7.28 1.34
CA LEU A 19 -4.46 -7.42 1.07
C LEU A 19 -4.68 -7.55 -0.43
N ILE A 20 -5.30 -8.65 -0.82
CA ILE A 20 -5.57 -9.04 -2.20
C ILE A 20 -7.05 -9.34 -2.43
N VAL A 21 -7.46 -9.36 -3.68
CA VAL A 21 -8.77 -9.83 -4.13
C VAL A 21 -8.73 -11.36 -4.20
N CYS A 22 -9.63 -12.03 -3.48
CA CYS A 22 -9.76 -13.48 -3.53
C CYS A 22 -10.17 -13.94 -4.95
N LYS A 23 -9.47 -14.91 -5.53
CA LYS A 23 -9.84 -15.47 -6.84
C LYS A 23 -11.15 -16.27 -6.81
N ASN A 24 -11.55 -16.78 -5.65
CA ASN A 24 -12.76 -17.59 -5.50
C ASN A 24 -14.03 -16.74 -5.34
N CYS A 25 -14.04 -15.80 -4.38
CA CYS A 25 -15.23 -15.00 -4.06
C CYS A 25 -15.11 -13.50 -4.39
N ARG A 26 -13.95 -13.04 -4.88
CA ARG A 26 -13.64 -11.63 -5.15
C ARG A 26 -13.74 -10.69 -3.95
N GLN A 27 -13.89 -11.22 -2.73
CA GLN A 27 -13.82 -10.45 -1.49
C GLN A 27 -12.38 -10.29 -1.01
N LYS A 28 -12.20 -9.51 0.05
CA LYS A 28 -10.91 -9.28 0.71
C LYS A 28 -10.29 -10.61 1.14
N ALA A 29 -9.02 -10.81 0.79
CA ALA A 29 -8.17 -11.89 1.25
C ALA A 29 -6.82 -11.33 1.67
N MET A 30 -6.09 -12.09 2.48
CA MET A 30 -4.80 -11.70 3.02
C MET A 30 -3.75 -12.70 2.55
N ALA A 31 -2.65 -12.18 2.02
CA ALA A 31 -1.44 -12.92 1.68
C ALA A 31 -0.35 -12.56 2.70
N LYS A 32 0.17 -13.55 3.40
CA LYS A 32 1.21 -13.39 4.42
C LYS A 32 2.45 -14.17 4.05
N GLN A 33 3.61 -13.52 4.14
CA GLN A 33 4.89 -14.20 3.94
C GLN A 33 5.32 -14.88 5.24
N LYS A 34 5.63 -16.18 5.18
CA LYS A 34 6.08 -16.97 6.33
C LYS A 34 7.07 -18.05 5.88
N ASP A 35 8.26 -18.07 6.45
CA ASP A 35 9.27 -19.13 6.24
C ASP A 35 9.52 -19.44 4.75
N LYS A 36 9.72 -18.39 3.93
CA LYS A 36 9.87 -18.47 2.45
C LYS A 36 8.65 -19.05 1.71
N CYS A 37 7.54 -19.27 2.38
CA CYS A 37 6.25 -19.57 1.77
C CYS A 37 5.36 -18.31 1.80
N LEU A 38 4.44 -18.24 0.85
CA LEU A 38 3.33 -17.31 0.90
C LEU A 38 2.05 -18.06 1.27
N GLN A 39 1.36 -17.63 2.31
CA GLN A 39 0.07 -18.17 2.70
C GLN A 39 -1.04 -17.17 2.37
N ILE A 40 -2.04 -17.61 1.61
CA ILE A 40 -3.21 -16.83 1.21
C ILE A 40 -4.42 -17.37 1.97
N ILE A 41 -5.14 -16.50 2.65
CA ILE A 41 -6.33 -16.83 3.43
C ILE A 41 -7.44 -15.85 3.08
N CYS A 42 -8.64 -16.37 2.83
CA CYS A 42 -9.87 -15.58 2.67
C CYS A 42 -10.88 -15.99 3.73
N GLU A 43 -11.19 -15.07 4.64
CA GLU A 43 -12.15 -15.28 5.73
C GLU A 43 -13.60 -15.36 5.23
N ASN A 44 -13.89 -14.82 4.03
CA ASN A 44 -15.26 -14.81 3.48
C ASN A 44 -15.69 -16.16 2.90
N CYS A 45 -14.78 -16.92 2.27
CA CYS A 45 -15.12 -18.17 1.59
C CYS A 45 -14.27 -19.37 2.01
N GLY A 46 -13.37 -19.20 2.97
CA GLY A 46 -12.46 -20.25 3.45
C GLY A 46 -11.32 -20.60 2.48
N TYR A 47 -11.12 -19.84 1.41
CA TYR A 47 -10.01 -20.09 0.47
C TYR A 47 -8.67 -19.99 1.22
N ASN A 48 -7.93 -21.10 1.24
CA ASN A 48 -6.62 -21.19 1.87
C ASN A 48 -5.64 -21.86 0.91
N LYS A 49 -4.55 -21.17 0.59
CA LYS A 49 -3.50 -21.70 -0.29
C LYS A 49 -2.13 -21.32 0.22
N ARG A 50 -1.25 -22.30 0.35
CA ARG A 50 0.16 -22.10 0.63
C ARG A 50 0.95 -22.28 -0.65
N LEU A 51 1.82 -21.32 -0.96
CA LEU A 51 2.72 -21.31 -2.10
C LEU A 51 4.14 -21.36 -1.57
N SER A 52 4.89 -22.39 -1.97
CA SER A 52 6.30 -22.57 -1.58
C SER A 52 7.25 -21.71 -2.41
N ASP A 53 6.80 -21.21 -3.57
CA ASP A 53 7.57 -20.35 -4.44
C ASP A 53 6.98 -18.93 -4.43
N VAL A 54 7.70 -18.02 -3.77
CA VAL A 54 7.34 -16.60 -3.69
C VAL A 54 7.56 -15.90 -5.04
N PHE A 55 8.45 -16.40 -5.89
CA PHE A 55 8.67 -15.83 -7.23
C PHE A 55 7.50 -16.16 -8.16
N ASN A 56 6.82 -17.27 -7.91
CA ASN A 56 5.61 -17.65 -8.61
C ASN A 56 4.36 -17.13 -7.90
N PHE A 57 4.45 -15.94 -7.28
CA PHE A 57 3.29 -15.22 -6.78
C PHE A 57 2.33 -15.01 -7.95
N PRO A 58 1.15 -15.68 -7.97
CA PRO A 58 0.20 -15.51 -9.05
C PRO A 58 -0.17 -14.03 -9.13
N ASN A 59 -0.46 -13.50 -10.31
CA ASN A 59 -0.95 -12.13 -10.49
C ASN A 59 -2.27 -11.92 -9.72
N TYR A 60 -2.18 -11.70 -8.41
CA TYR A 60 -3.30 -11.36 -7.55
C TYR A 60 -3.45 -9.85 -7.58
N GLU A 61 -4.70 -9.46 -7.74
CA GLU A 61 -5.08 -8.07 -7.70
C GLU A 61 -5.04 -7.55 -6.26
N LEU A 62 -4.43 -6.38 -6.03
CA LEU A 62 -4.46 -5.73 -4.72
C LEU A 62 -5.88 -5.31 -4.34
N TRP A 63 -6.26 -5.54 -3.09
CA TRP A 63 -7.56 -5.11 -2.56
C TRP A 63 -7.65 -3.58 -2.47
N LEU A 64 -6.59 -2.98 -1.90
CA LEU A 64 -6.46 -1.54 -1.69
C LEU A 64 -5.89 -0.87 -2.94
N LYS A 65 -6.72 -0.71 -3.96
CA LYS A 65 -6.39 0.07 -5.15
C LYS A 65 -7.58 0.86 -5.66
N THR A 66 -7.30 1.99 -6.28
CA THR A 66 -8.28 2.80 -7.01
C THR A 66 -7.61 3.51 -8.16
N GLU A 67 -8.36 3.71 -9.24
CA GLU A 67 -7.92 4.52 -10.38
C GLU A 67 -8.42 5.95 -10.20
N LEU A 68 -7.53 6.90 -10.51
CA LEU A 68 -7.78 8.34 -10.54
C LEU A 68 -7.33 8.84 -11.92
N ASN A 69 -7.85 9.97 -12.38
CA ASN A 69 -7.53 10.52 -13.71
C ASN A 69 -6.02 10.67 -13.97
N GLU A 70 -5.25 10.96 -12.93
CA GLU A 70 -3.80 11.21 -13.00
C GLU A 70 -2.96 9.93 -12.84
N GLY A 71 -3.57 8.83 -12.39
CA GLY A 71 -2.88 7.57 -12.17
C GLY A 71 -3.57 6.67 -11.14
N LYS A 72 -2.86 5.61 -10.75
CA LYS A 72 -3.38 4.59 -9.84
C LYS A 72 -2.85 4.79 -8.43
N LEU A 73 -3.75 4.84 -7.45
CA LEU A 73 -3.41 4.76 -6.02
C LEU A 73 -3.56 3.30 -5.59
N TRP A 74 -2.54 2.77 -4.91
CA TRP A 74 -2.57 1.42 -4.35
C TRP A 74 -1.77 1.35 -3.05
N ALA A 75 -2.06 0.35 -2.23
CA ALA A 75 -1.32 0.02 -1.03
C ALA A 75 -1.33 -1.51 -0.82
N TYR A 76 -0.35 -2.02 -0.07
CA TYR A 76 -0.31 -3.45 0.29
C TYR A 76 -1.28 -3.76 1.42
N ASN A 77 -1.30 -2.93 2.44
CA ASN A 77 -2.17 -3.07 3.61
C ASN A 77 -2.59 -1.69 4.13
N LEU A 78 -3.41 -1.69 5.18
CA LEU A 78 -3.88 -0.44 5.78
C LEU A 78 -2.73 0.41 6.34
N ASN A 79 -1.70 -0.20 6.93
CA ASN A 79 -0.53 0.51 7.44
C ASN A 79 0.18 1.31 6.34
N HIS A 80 0.35 0.69 5.16
CA HIS A 80 0.91 1.36 3.99
C HIS A 80 0.00 2.50 3.51
N LEU A 81 -1.31 2.26 3.44
CA LEU A 81 -2.28 3.28 3.03
C LEU A 81 -2.29 4.49 3.98
N GLU A 82 -2.19 4.27 5.29
CA GLU A 82 -2.08 5.30 6.30
C GLU A 82 -0.76 6.07 6.23
N PHE A 83 0.33 5.39 5.89
CA PHE A 83 1.61 6.06 5.67
C PHE A 83 1.53 7.03 4.48
N ILE A 84 0.90 6.61 3.38
CA ILE A 84 0.63 7.48 2.22
C ILE A 84 -0.29 8.64 2.63
N GLU A 85 -1.35 8.38 3.39
CA GLU A 85 -2.27 9.40 3.89
C GLU A 85 -1.55 10.47 4.69
N LYS A 86 -0.73 10.07 5.68
CA LYS A 86 0.06 10.96 6.52
C LYS A 86 1.03 11.79 5.67
N HIS A 87 1.65 11.21 4.64
CA HIS A 87 2.52 11.94 3.73
C HIS A 87 1.78 13.01 2.92
N ILE A 88 0.61 12.68 2.38
CA ILE A 88 -0.20 13.59 1.57
C ILE A 88 -0.80 14.70 2.44
N ALA A 89 -1.20 14.36 3.67
CA ALA A 89 -1.71 15.28 4.68
C ALA A 89 -0.62 16.17 5.31
N ALA A 90 0.66 15.79 5.23
CA ALA A 90 1.74 16.63 5.72
C ALA A 90 1.87 17.90 4.85
N THR A 91 1.73 19.07 5.48
CA THR A 91 1.91 20.39 4.83
C THR A 91 3.39 20.75 4.70
N LEU A 92 4.21 20.33 5.67
CA LEU A 92 5.67 20.45 5.65
C LEU A 92 6.27 19.05 5.50
N ARG A 93 6.96 18.81 4.38
CA ARG A 93 7.66 17.56 4.11
C ARG A 93 9.13 17.76 4.45
N GLU A 94 9.56 17.17 5.54
CA GLU A 94 10.97 17.20 5.92
C GLU A 94 11.73 16.23 5.01
N ARG A 95 12.61 16.77 4.17
CA ARG A 95 13.66 15.97 3.54
C ARG A 95 14.82 15.95 4.52
N ASN A 96 14.83 14.97 5.41
CA ASN A 96 16.05 14.71 6.17
C ASN A 96 17.09 14.16 5.17
N LEU A 97 18.06 15.00 4.81
CA LEU A 97 19.08 14.70 3.79
C LEU A 97 20.01 13.55 4.21
N GLU A 98 20.07 13.22 5.51
CA GLU A 98 20.94 12.16 6.03
C GLU A 98 20.44 10.74 5.72
N ARG A 99 19.13 10.57 5.45
CA ARG A 99 18.51 9.27 5.15
C ARG A 99 17.62 9.33 3.91
N LEU A 100 18.14 9.91 2.83
CA LEU A 100 17.49 9.82 1.51
C LEU A 100 17.80 8.47 0.88
N SER A 101 16.83 7.57 0.94
CA SER A 101 16.91 6.31 0.22
C SER A 101 16.07 6.37 -1.05
N ASN A 102 16.66 6.08 -2.22
CA ASN A 102 15.94 6.01 -3.50
C ASN A 102 14.87 4.90 -3.54
N ILE A 103 14.89 3.99 -2.56
CA ILE A 103 13.85 2.97 -2.37
C ILE A 103 12.72 3.40 -1.43
N SER A 104 12.83 4.59 -0.81
CA SER A 104 11.80 5.08 0.11
C SER A 104 10.49 5.41 -0.60
N ILE A 105 9.39 5.36 0.15
CA ILE A 105 8.07 5.76 -0.36
C ILE A 105 8.09 7.23 -0.76
N GLY A 106 8.66 8.10 0.07
CA GLY A 106 8.77 9.53 -0.21
C GLY A 106 9.52 9.86 -1.50
N SER A 107 10.51 9.07 -1.90
CA SER A 107 11.25 9.27 -3.16
C SER A 107 10.54 8.65 -4.38
N ARG A 108 9.77 7.58 -4.19
CA ARG A 108 9.11 6.84 -5.29
C ARG A 108 7.67 7.27 -5.56
N LEU A 109 7.08 8.07 -4.68
CA LEU A 109 5.73 8.58 -4.90
C LEU A 109 5.68 9.49 -6.15
N PRO A 110 4.73 9.24 -7.07
CA PRO A 110 4.52 10.10 -8.22
C PRO A 110 4.27 11.56 -7.82
N LYS A 111 4.82 12.51 -8.59
CA LYS A 111 4.68 13.95 -8.32
C LYS A 111 3.22 14.38 -8.15
N TRP A 112 2.32 13.83 -8.95
CA TRP A 112 0.88 14.16 -8.91
C TRP A 112 0.23 13.81 -7.56
N MET A 113 0.73 12.79 -6.83
CA MET A 113 0.19 12.43 -5.51
C MET A 113 0.53 13.47 -4.44
N THR A 114 1.59 14.23 -4.67
CA THR A 114 2.09 15.25 -3.75
C THR A 114 1.68 16.67 -4.15
N ALA A 115 0.98 16.82 -5.27
CA ALA A 115 0.50 18.10 -5.79
C ALA A 115 -0.68 18.64 -4.96
N LYS A 116 -0.67 19.96 -4.69
CA LYS A 116 -1.64 20.61 -3.80
C LYS A 116 -3.09 20.48 -4.29
N ASN A 117 -3.31 20.57 -5.60
CA ASN A 117 -4.62 20.41 -6.24
C ASN A 117 -5.21 19.00 -6.05
N ASN A 118 -4.37 17.96 -5.98
CA ASN A 118 -4.82 16.58 -5.88
C ASN A 118 -5.05 16.10 -4.44
N ARG A 119 -4.55 16.85 -3.45
CA ARG A 119 -4.58 16.44 -2.04
C ARG A 119 -5.98 16.10 -1.52
N ALA A 120 -6.96 16.98 -1.72
CA ALA A 120 -8.32 16.74 -1.23
C ALA A 120 -8.97 15.51 -1.89
N LYS A 121 -8.75 15.34 -3.20
CA LYS A 121 -9.23 14.19 -3.99
C LYS A 121 -8.60 12.88 -3.48
N LEU A 122 -7.29 12.89 -3.24
CA LEU A 122 -6.54 11.73 -2.75
C LEU A 122 -6.97 11.31 -1.34
N LEU A 123 -7.11 12.26 -0.41
CA LEU A 123 -7.57 11.95 0.95
C LEU A 123 -8.99 11.36 0.94
N LYS A 124 -9.88 11.89 0.08
CA LYS A 124 -11.22 11.31 -0.12
C LYS A 124 -11.17 9.89 -0.68
N ALA A 125 -10.27 9.62 -1.64
CA ALA A 125 -10.08 8.30 -2.21
C ALA A 125 -9.51 7.30 -1.19
N ILE A 126 -8.54 7.74 -0.37
CA ILE A 126 -7.96 6.95 0.73
C ILE A 126 -9.03 6.59 1.76
N ALA A 127 -9.85 7.56 2.19
CA ALA A 127 -10.93 7.32 3.13
C ALA A 127 -11.92 6.25 2.62
N LYS A 128 -12.25 6.27 1.33
CA LYS A 128 -13.07 5.21 0.70
C LYS A 128 -12.39 3.84 0.73
N LEU A 129 -11.08 3.79 0.46
CA LEU A 129 -10.31 2.54 0.47
C LEU A 129 -10.22 1.94 1.88
N LYS A 130 -10.19 2.75 2.94
CA LYS A 130 -10.17 2.25 4.32
C LYS A 130 -11.45 1.53 4.76
N ILE A 131 -12.58 1.88 4.15
CA ILE A 131 -13.91 1.32 4.49
C ILE A 131 -14.25 0.10 3.61
N LYS A 132 -13.40 -0.20 2.63
CA LYS A 132 -13.61 -1.27 1.63
C LYS A 132 -13.33 -2.66 2.20
#